data_AF-A0A0M3KCA2-F1
#
_entry.id   AF-A0A0M3KCA2-F1
#
_cell.length_a   1.000
_cell.length_b   1.000
_cell.length_c   1.000
_cell.angle_alpha   90.00
_cell.angle_beta   90.00
_cell.angle_gamma   90.00
#
_symmetry.space_group_name_H-M   'P 1'
#
loop_
_entity.id
_entity.type
_entity.pdbx_description
1 polymer ?
#
loop_
_entity_poly.entity_id
_entity_poly.type
_entity_poly.pdbx_seq_one_letter_code
_entity_poly.pdbx_strand_id
1 'polypeptide(L)'
;MINNPDKRVEILKNFALDRTKFKQETPLLDFALQVEKITTAKKPNLILNVDGAIGVIFVDILRHSGMFTPAEAQETIEIGALNGLFVLGRSVGFIGHYLDQRRLKQGLYRHPWDDITYVLPEGEFGMDREGR
;
A
#
# COMPACT_ATOMS: atom_id res chain seq x y z
N MET A 1 2.54 -12.15 20.76
CA MET A 1 3.65 -12.45 19.82
C MET A 1 3.10 -12.30 18.41
N ILE A 2 3.78 -11.60 17.50
CA ILE A 2 3.32 -11.45 16.10
C ILE A 2 3.63 -12.75 15.38
N ASN A 3 2.61 -13.54 15.03
CA ASN A 3 2.79 -14.91 14.55
C ASN A 3 3.16 -15.04 13.05
N ASN A 4 3.12 -13.95 12.27
CA ASN A 4 3.52 -13.99 10.86
C ASN A 4 3.81 -12.56 10.32
N PRO A 5 5.03 -12.02 10.54
CA PRO A 5 5.35 -10.67 10.11
C PRO A 5 5.51 -10.57 8.57
N ASP A 6 5.01 -9.48 7.97
CA ASP A 6 5.25 -9.17 6.55
C ASP A 6 6.75 -8.93 6.33
N LYS A 7 7.38 -9.76 5.50
CA LYS A 7 8.82 -9.71 5.22
C LYS A 7 9.27 -8.37 4.63
N ARG A 8 8.41 -7.68 3.88
CA ARG A 8 8.73 -6.35 3.32
C ARG A 8 8.88 -5.32 4.44
N VAL A 9 7.98 -5.37 5.42
CA VAL A 9 8.03 -4.50 6.61
C VAL A 9 9.27 -4.81 7.44
N GLU A 10 9.60 -6.10 7.61
CA GLU A 10 10.80 -6.53 8.34
C GLU A 10 12.09 -6.00 7.68
N ILE A 11 12.21 -6.13 6.35
CA ILE A 11 13.35 -5.60 5.59
C ILE A 11 13.49 -4.08 5.77
N LEU A 12 12.39 -3.34 5.63
CA LEU A 12 12.39 -1.88 5.79
C LEU A 12 12.77 -1.45 7.21
N LYS A 13 12.18 -2.09 8.23
CA LYS A 13 12.49 -1.82 9.65
C LYS A 13 13.95 -2.12 9.96
N ASN A 14 14.45 -3.27 9.53
CA ASN A 14 15.84 -3.66 9.77
C ASN A 14 16.82 -2.70 9.10
N PHE A 15 16.50 -2.18 7.91
CA PHE A 15 17.32 -1.17 7.27
C PHE A 15 17.29 0.18 8.01
N ALA A 16 16.09 0.67 8.36
CA ALA A 16 15.93 1.98 9.01
C ALA A 16 16.45 2.02 10.45
N LEU A 17 16.41 0.89 11.18
CA LEU A 17 16.91 0.79 12.55
C LEU A 17 18.41 0.48 12.64
N ASP A 18 19.03 0.04 11.54
CA ASP A 18 20.47 -0.22 11.47
C ASP A 18 21.24 1.09 11.29
N ARG A 19 21.77 1.62 12.40
CA ARG A 19 22.53 2.88 12.43
C ARG A 19 23.84 2.86 11.64
N THR A 20 24.32 1.68 11.21
CA THR A 20 25.47 1.59 10.31
C THR A 20 25.09 1.89 8.86
N LYS A 21 23.82 1.71 8.49
CA LYS A 21 23.28 1.91 7.13
C LYS A 21 22.42 3.17 7.02
N PHE A 22 21.60 3.42 8.04
CA PHE A 22 20.62 4.51 8.07
C PHE A 22 20.98 5.49 9.18
N LYS A 23 21.59 6.61 8.78
CA LYS A 23 22.16 7.60 9.70
C LYS A 23 21.14 8.60 10.23
N GLN A 24 19.99 8.74 9.56
CA GLN A 24 18.93 9.65 9.95
C GLN A 24 18.24 9.14 11.22
N GLU A 25 17.81 10.06 12.08
CA GLU A 25 16.95 9.72 13.21
C GLU A 25 15.59 9.22 12.70
N THR A 26 14.95 8.33 13.47
CA THR A 26 13.68 7.70 13.09
C THR A 26 12.58 7.85 14.15
N PRO A 27 12.35 9.06 14.70
CA PRO A 27 11.40 9.26 15.79
C PRO A 27 9.96 8.91 15.39
N LEU A 28 9.58 9.11 14.13
CA LEU A 28 8.23 8.78 13.67
C LEU A 28 8.04 7.27 13.50
N LEU A 29 9.05 6.55 12.99
CA LEU A 29 9.04 5.09 13.01
C LEU A 29 8.95 4.56 14.44
N ASP A 30 9.73 5.10 15.39
CA ASP A 30 9.71 4.67 16.78
C ASP A 30 8.31 4.89 17.42
N PHE A 31 7.68 6.02 17.12
CA PHE A 31 6.29 6.28 17.51
C PHE A 31 5.33 5.26 16.89
N ALA A 32 5.45 4.98 15.58
CA ALA A 32 4.61 4.00 14.89
C ALA A 32 4.76 2.59 15.47
N LEU A 33 5.95 2.20 15.91
CA LEU A 33 6.20 0.92 16.60
C LEU A 33 5.57 0.86 17.99
N GLN A 34 5.48 1.99 18.69
CA GLN A 34 4.71 2.06 19.95
C GLN A 34 3.22 1.92 19.70
N VAL A 35 2.69 2.55 18.65
CA VAL A 35 1.29 2.39 18.23
C VAL A 35 1.02 0.93 17.85
N GLU A 36 1.92 0.28 17.09
CA GLU A 36 1.83 -1.15 16.73
C GLU A 36 1.71 -2.04 17.98
N LYS A 37 2.48 -1.77 19.04
CA LYS A 37 2.38 -2.52 20.31
C LYS A 37 0.98 -2.40 20.93
N ILE A 38 0.38 -1.21 20.89
CA ILE A 38 -0.95 -0.96 21.45
C ILE A 38 -2.03 -1.62 20.57
N THR A 39 -1.92 -1.53 19.25
CA THR A 39 -2.94 -2.09 18.33
C THR A 39 -2.89 -3.61 18.29
N THR A 40 -1.70 -4.21 18.31
CA THR A 40 -1.53 -5.67 18.33
C THR A 40 -2.00 -6.30 19.64
N ALA A 41 -1.99 -5.55 20.75
CA ALA A 41 -2.62 -5.98 22.00
C ALA A 41 -4.15 -6.08 21.90
N LYS A 42 -4.80 -5.33 20.98
CA LYS A 42 -6.24 -5.43 20.73
C LYS A 42 -6.59 -6.56 19.76
N LYS A 43 -5.86 -6.67 18.65
CA LYS A 43 -5.98 -7.77 17.69
C LYS A 43 -4.60 -8.08 17.09
N PRO A 44 -4.14 -9.35 17.09
CA PRO A 44 -2.78 -9.71 16.66
C PRO A 44 -2.41 -9.34 15.23
N ASN A 45 -3.39 -9.13 14.35
CA ASN A 45 -3.19 -8.78 12.94
C ASN A 45 -3.15 -7.27 12.68
N LEU A 46 -3.37 -6.42 13.69
CA LEU A 46 -3.25 -4.96 13.57
C LEU A 46 -1.78 -4.53 13.70
N ILE A 47 -0.96 -5.07 12.80
CA ILE A 47 0.48 -4.77 12.67
C ILE A 47 0.71 -3.54 11.79
N LEU A 48 1.90 -2.95 11.88
CA LEU A 48 2.33 -1.92 10.95
C LEU A 48 2.49 -2.56 9.55
N ASN A 49 1.71 -2.10 8.59
CA ASN A 49 1.77 -2.60 7.21
C ASN A 49 2.92 -1.93 6.42
N VAL A 50 3.16 -2.41 5.20
CA VAL A 50 4.24 -1.91 4.34
C VAL A 50 4.05 -0.44 3.96
N ASP A 51 2.81 -0.02 3.68
CA ASP A 51 2.52 1.36 3.29
C ASP A 51 2.78 2.34 4.44
N GLY A 52 2.36 1.97 5.65
CA GLY A 52 2.62 2.72 6.88
C GLY A 52 4.10 2.79 7.20
N ALA A 53 4.83 1.67 7.06
CA ALA A 53 6.28 1.64 7.26
C ALA A 53 7.02 2.56 6.26
N ILE A 54 6.70 2.49 4.96
CA ILE A 54 7.27 3.37 3.94
C ILE A 54 6.96 4.83 4.26
N GLY A 55 5.70 5.14 4.62
CA GLY A 55 5.27 6.50 4.94
C GLY A 55 6.07 7.11 6.09
N VAL A 56 6.15 6.44 7.24
CA VAL A 56 6.84 7.00 8.41
C VAL A 56 8.35 7.11 8.19
N ILE A 57 8.97 6.12 7.53
CA ILE A 57 10.40 6.16 7.20
C ILE A 57 10.69 7.30 6.21
N PHE A 58 9.83 7.51 5.22
CA PHE A 58 10.00 8.59 4.24
C PHE A 58 9.91 9.97 4.88
N VAL A 59 8.98 10.16 5.82
CA VAL A 59 8.89 11.39 6.62
C VAL A 59 10.14 11.59 7.49
N ASP A 60 10.63 10.52 8.12
CA ASP A 60 11.87 10.58 8.91
C ASP A 60 13.08 10.97 8.02
N ILE A 61 13.16 10.46 6.78
CA ILE A 61 14.18 10.87 5.80
C ILE A 61 14.08 12.37 5.51
N LEU A 62 12.90 12.87 5.16
CA LEU A 62 12.73 14.28 4.82
C LEU A 62 13.11 15.19 6.00
N ARG A 63 12.67 14.86 7.21
CA ARG A 63 12.87 15.70 8.40
C ARG A 63 14.27 15.60 9.01
N HIS A 64 14.93 14.44 8.92
CA HIS A 64 16.17 14.15 9.64
C HIS A 64 17.37 13.86 8.73
N SER A 65 17.24 14.01 7.41
CA SER A 65 18.39 13.92 6.49
C SER A 65 19.32 15.13 6.53
N GLY A 66 18.86 16.27 7.06
CA GLY A 66 19.58 17.55 6.98
C GLY A 66 19.55 18.20 5.59
N MET A 67 18.81 17.62 4.64
CA MET A 67 18.70 18.10 3.26
C MET A 67 17.50 19.03 3.02
N PHE A 68 16.54 19.05 3.94
CA PHE A 68 15.31 19.83 3.85
C PHE A 68 15.10 20.63 5.14
N THR A 69 14.61 21.85 4.99
CA THR A 69 14.00 22.59 6.08
C THR A 69 12.66 21.94 6.49
N PRO A 70 12.15 22.20 7.70
CA PRO A 70 10.84 21.69 8.12
C PRO A 70 9.70 22.09 7.17
N ALA A 71 9.77 23.30 6.58
CA ALA A 71 8.78 23.77 5.62
C ALA A 71 8.85 23.00 4.29
N GLU A 72 10.04 22.81 3.73
CA GLU A 72 10.22 22.04 2.48
C GLU A 72 9.83 20.57 2.65
N ALA A 73 10.16 19.96 3.80
CA ALA A 73 9.76 18.60 4.12
C ALA A 73 8.22 18.48 4.18
N GLN A 74 7.54 19.47 4.79
CA GLN A 74 6.09 19.51 4.88
C GLN A 74 5.45 19.70 3.49
N GLU A 75 5.93 20.66 2.70
CA GLU A 75 5.46 20.89 1.33
C GLU A 75 5.63 19.64 0.47
N THR A 76 6.78 18.96 0.55
CA THR A 76 7.05 17.71 -0.19
C THR A 76 6.03 16.61 0.12
N ILE A 77 5.57 16.53 1.38
CA ILE A 77 4.53 15.59 1.78
C ILE A 77 3.17 16.03 1.23
N GLU A 78 2.85 17.32 1.32
CA GLU A 78 1.56 17.90 0.88
C GLU A 78 1.33 17.81 -0.62
N ILE A 79 2.37 18.01 -1.44
CA ILE A 79 2.28 17.85 -2.89
C ILE A 79 2.14 16.37 -3.31
N GLY A 80 2.25 15.42 -2.37
CA GLY A 80 2.02 14.00 -2.62
C GLY A 80 3.23 13.26 -3.18
N ALA A 81 4.46 13.63 -2.81
CA ALA A 81 5.67 12.92 -3.26
C ALA A 81 5.63 11.40 -2.98
N LEU A 82 5.03 11.00 -1.84
CA LEU A 82 4.79 9.59 -1.49
C LEU A 82 3.90 8.86 -2.50
N ASN A 83 2.89 9.53 -3.06
CA ASN A 83 2.05 8.96 -4.11
C ASN A 83 2.87 8.72 -5.38
N GLY A 84 3.74 9.66 -5.74
CA GLY A 84 4.66 9.53 -6.88
C GLY A 84 5.61 8.34 -6.73
N LEU A 85 6.16 8.13 -5.53
CA LEU A 85 7.01 6.97 -5.23
C LEU A 85 6.26 5.64 -5.46
N PHE A 86 5.01 5.55 -4.99
CA PHE A 86 4.19 4.36 -5.17
C PHE A 86 3.84 4.11 -6.64
N VAL A 87 3.41 5.15 -7.37
CA VAL A 87 3.09 5.06 -8.80
C VAL A 87 4.31 4.56 -9.59
N LEU A 88 5.49 5.13 -9.32
CA LEU A 88 6.73 4.71 -9.97
C LEU A 88 7.04 3.22 -9.70
N GLY A 89 7.01 2.80 -8.44
CA GLY A 89 7.30 1.42 -8.07
C GLY A 89 6.30 0.41 -8.66
N ARG A 90 5.01 0.72 -8.64
CA ARG A 90 3.95 -0.15 -9.20
C ARG A 90 3.99 -0.22 -10.72
N SER A 91 4.43 0.83 -11.40
CA SER A 91 4.56 0.86 -12.86
C SER A 91 5.49 -0.23 -13.39
N VAL A 92 6.58 -0.55 -12.66
CA VAL A 92 7.47 -1.68 -12.99
C VAL A 92 6.70 -3.00 -13.02
N GLY A 93 5.84 -3.24 -12.02
CA GLY A 93 5.00 -4.43 -11.96
C GLY A 93 3.94 -4.47 -13.07
N PHE A 94 3.31 -3.32 -13.38
CA PHE A 94 2.34 -3.23 -14.46
C PHE A 94 2.95 -3.52 -15.84
N ILE A 95 4.14 -2.98 -16.11
CA ILE A 95 4.89 -3.29 -17.33
C ILE A 95 5.22 -4.79 -17.38
N GLY A 96 5.68 -5.36 -16.26
CA GLY A 96 5.95 -6.80 -16.14
C GLY A 96 4.72 -7.66 -16.45
N HIS A 97 3.57 -7.35 -15.86
CA HIS A 97 2.32 -8.07 -16.13
C HIS A 97 1.87 -7.95 -17.59
N TYR A 98 1.96 -6.77 -18.20
CA TYR A 98 1.65 -6.59 -19.61
C TYR A 98 2.51 -7.49 -20.51
N LEU A 99 3.83 -7.50 -20.28
CA LEU A 99 4.76 -8.34 -21.04
C LEU A 99 4.48 -9.83 -20.81
N ASP A 100 4.13 -10.21 -19.59
CA ASP A 100 3.82 -11.59 -19.24
C ASP A 100 2.55 -12.08 -19.95
N GLN A 101 1.47 -11.29 -19.96
CA GLN A 101 0.24 -11.63 -20.68
C GLN A 101 0.49 -11.79 -22.20
N ARG A 102 1.34 -10.94 -22.78
CA ARG A 102 1.76 -11.07 -24.20
C ARG A 102 2.57 -12.33 -24.45
N ARG A 103 3.52 -12.65 -23.56
CA ARG A 103 4.34 -13.86 -23.63
C ARG A 103 3.49 -15.14 -23.54
N LEU A 104 2.48 -15.13 -22.68
CA LEU A 104 1.53 -16.22 -22.47
C LEU A 104 0.45 -16.31 -23.55
N LYS A 105 0.38 -15.34 -24.48
CA LYS A 105 -0.63 -15.25 -25.54
C LYS A 105 -2.07 -15.35 -25.01
N GLN A 106 -2.33 -14.69 -23.88
CA GLN A 106 -3.63 -14.73 -23.23
C GLN A 106 -4.71 -14.11 -24.12
N GLY A 107 -5.89 -14.74 -24.15
CA GLY A 107 -7.04 -14.31 -24.93
C GLY A 107 -7.78 -13.12 -24.31
N LEU A 108 -8.88 -12.71 -24.94
CA LEU A 108 -9.72 -11.64 -24.41
C LEU A 108 -10.40 -12.08 -23.11
N TYR A 109 -10.30 -11.24 -22.08
CA TYR A 109 -11.00 -11.47 -20.81
C TYR A 109 -12.46 -11.00 -20.88
N ARG A 110 -13.37 -11.85 -20.39
CA ARG A 110 -14.79 -11.51 -20.13
C ARG A 110 -15.14 -11.96 -18.72
N HIS A 111 -15.67 -11.05 -17.91
CA HIS A 111 -16.00 -11.36 -16.52
C HIS A 111 -17.20 -12.33 -16.43
N PRO A 112 -17.14 -13.35 -15.56
CA PRO A 112 -18.26 -14.28 -15.34
C PRO A 112 -19.50 -13.57 -14.81
N TRP A 113 -20.69 -13.96 -15.28
CA TRP A 113 -21.95 -13.32 -14.88
C TRP A 113 -22.41 -13.73 -13.48
N ASP A 114 -22.03 -14.91 -13.01
CA ASP A 114 -22.29 -15.43 -11.68
C ASP A 114 -21.55 -14.67 -10.56
N ASP A 115 -20.49 -13.93 -10.92
CA ASP A 115 -19.77 -13.02 -10.02
C ASP A 115 -20.30 -11.57 -10.09
N ILE A 116 -21.39 -11.33 -10.85
CA ILE A 116 -22.05 -10.01 -10.95
C ILE A 116 -23.43 -10.08 -10.31
N THR A 117 -23.63 -9.29 -9.25
CA THR A 117 -24.97 -9.09 -8.69
C THR A 117 -25.70 -8.00 -9.47
N TYR A 118 -26.68 -8.41 -10.28
CA TYR A 118 -27.53 -7.49 -11.03
C TYR A 118 -28.67 -6.99 -10.14
N VAL A 119 -28.60 -5.72 -9.73
CA VAL A 119 -29.71 -5.00 -9.08
C VAL A 119 -30.26 -4.00 -10.08
N LEU A 120 -31.29 -4.42 -10.81
CA LEU A 120 -31.96 -3.60 -11.82
C LEU A 120 -33.08 -2.78 -11.17
N PRO A 121 -33.28 -1.51 -11.55
CA PRO A 121 -34.40 -0.72 -11.05
C PRO A 121 -35.73 -1.36 -11.46
N GLU A 122 -36.72 -1.30 -10.57
CA GLU A 122 -38.05 -1.84 -10.84
C GLU A 122 -38.67 -1.14 -12.06
N GLY A 123 -38.93 -1.90 -13.12
CA GLY A 123 -39.61 -1.43 -14.33
C GLY A 123 -38.76 -1.41 -15.61
N GLU A 124 -37.43 -1.54 -15.55
CA GLU A 124 -36.60 -1.58 -16.78
C GLU A 124 -36.46 -2.97 -17.40
N PHE A 125 -36.70 -4.02 -16.62
CA PHE A 125 -36.84 -5.40 -17.10
C PHE A 125 -37.98 -6.07 -16.35
N GLY A 126 -39.21 -5.68 -16.67
CA GLY A 126 -40.34 -6.57 -16.44
C GLY A 126 -40.04 -7.86 -17.19
N MET A 127 -39.68 -8.94 -16.48
CA MET A 127 -39.94 -10.26 -17.05
C MET A 127 -41.43 -10.27 -17.31
N ASP A 128 -41.83 -10.24 -18.59
CA ASP A 128 -43.16 -10.64 -19.02
C ASP A 128 -43.38 -12.06 -18.49
N ARG A 129 -43.95 -12.14 -17.28
CA ARG A 129 -44.58 -13.35 -16.77
C ARG A 129 -45.94 -13.43 -17.44
N GLU A 130 -45.96 -13.72 -18.73
CA GLU A 130 -47.14 -14.29 -19.39
C GLU A 130 -46.79 -14.82 -20.79
N GLY A 131 -46.94 -16.14 -20.99
CA GLY A 131 -47.12 -16.66 -22.35
C GLY A 131 -46.59 -18.06 -22.73
N ARG A 132 -46.76 -19.09 -21.88
CA ARG A 132 -47.11 -20.51 -22.18
C ARG A 132 -46.40 -21.52 -21.28
#